data_AF-A0A497FKN4-F1
#
_entry.id   AF-A0A497FKN4-F1
#
_cell.length_a   1.000
_cell.length_b   1.000
_cell.length_c   1.000
_cell.angle_alpha   90.00
_cell.angle_beta   90.00
_cell.angle_gamma   90.00
#
_symmetry.space_group_name_H-M   'P 1'
#
loop_
_entity.id
_entity.type
_entity.pdbx_description
1 polymer ?
#
loop_
_entity_poly.entity_id
_entity_poly.type
_entity_poly.pdbx_seq_one_letter_code
_entity_poly.pdbx_strand_id
1 'polypeptide(L)'
;METTNRDYSKTLGTLKQVQRDAYRDIINGTVIVIITLAFSIATLYILTFARTDISSISLSIIETIISLIVLYVSISRLALMFWDSWRITGYPAFSLKDMNNRSHDAKLYGLLKREDKTVRKIINLATLSITLIYLQFSSKIHILTSVIEIPKIFVSEPILIFLPLHVVILFSIAHNIPFLAALHEKIKGELDSATILFRGNICPICEKVIPNRSVHCPYCGACIKEAGEASVK
;
A
#
# COMPACT_ATOMS: atom_id res chain seq x y z
N MET A 1 0.25 -20.71 29.53
CA MET A 1 0.59 -21.55 28.36
C MET A 1 -0.49 -21.44 27.27
N GLU A 2 -1.78 -21.50 27.62
CA GLU A 2 -2.88 -21.21 26.68
C GLU A 2 -2.91 -19.75 26.16
N THR A 3 -2.60 -18.77 27.00
CA THR A 3 -2.66 -17.34 26.64
C THR A 3 -1.65 -16.96 25.56
N THR A 4 -0.42 -17.44 25.66
CA THR A 4 0.67 -17.17 24.71
C THR A 4 0.44 -17.80 23.34
N ASN A 5 -0.13 -19.02 23.28
CA ASN A 5 -0.45 -19.69 22.01
C ASN A 5 -1.69 -19.06 21.34
N ARG A 6 -2.63 -18.55 22.15
CA ARG A 6 -3.83 -17.84 21.68
C ARG A 6 -3.52 -16.43 21.14
N ASP A 7 -2.52 -15.74 21.66
CA ASP A 7 -2.11 -14.44 21.14
C ASP A 7 -1.25 -14.57 19.86
N TYR A 8 -0.45 -15.64 19.76
CA TYR A 8 0.27 -16.00 18.53
C TYR A 8 -0.65 -16.29 17.33
N SER A 9 -1.64 -17.18 17.54
CA SER A 9 -2.59 -17.53 16.48
C SER A 9 -3.41 -16.32 16.01
N LYS A 10 -3.61 -15.33 16.89
CA LYS A 10 -4.22 -14.03 16.54
C LYS A 10 -3.33 -13.17 15.65
N THR A 11 -2.05 -13.01 15.97
CA THR A 11 -1.09 -12.25 15.17
C THR A 11 -0.95 -12.85 13.76
N LEU A 12 -0.84 -14.18 13.68
CA LEU A 12 -0.70 -14.89 12.41
C LEU A 12 -2.00 -14.86 11.60
N GLY A 13 -3.15 -14.96 12.26
CA GLY A 13 -4.47 -14.72 11.67
C GLY A 13 -4.58 -13.33 11.05
N THR A 14 -4.12 -12.29 11.76
CA THR A 14 -4.08 -10.89 11.28
C THR A 14 -3.24 -10.73 10.01
N LEU A 15 -2.02 -11.29 9.96
CA LEU A 15 -1.17 -11.20 8.77
C LEU A 15 -1.79 -11.91 7.56
N LYS A 16 -2.39 -13.09 7.79
CA LYS A 16 -3.08 -13.85 6.74
C LYS A 16 -4.30 -13.13 6.19
N GLN A 17 -5.08 -12.48 7.07
CA GLN A 17 -6.20 -11.64 6.64
C GLN A 17 -5.71 -10.50 5.74
N VAL A 18 -4.63 -9.82 6.16
CA VAL A 18 -4.02 -8.74 5.38
C VAL A 18 -3.52 -9.21 4.01
N GLN A 19 -2.91 -10.40 3.92
CA GLN A 19 -2.50 -10.97 2.63
C GLN A 19 -3.69 -11.30 1.71
N ARG A 20 -4.78 -11.82 2.27
CA ARG A 20 -6.01 -12.09 1.49
C ARG A 20 -6.64 -10.80 0.98
N ASP A 21 -6.68 -9.78 1.84
CA ASP A 21 -7.22 -8.46 1.47
C ASP A 21 -6.36 -7.84 0.37
N ALA A 22 -5.03 -7.91 0.47
CA ALA A 22 -4.10 -7.47 -0.58
C ALA A 22 -4.31 -8.20 -1.91
N TYR A 23 -4.49 -9.53 -1.89
CA TYR A 23 -4.77 -10.30 -3.12
C TYR A 23 -6.10 -9.89 -3.77
N ARG A 24 -7.13 -9.67 -2.95
CA ARG A 24 -8.43 -9.18 -3.43
C ARG A 24 -8.30 -7.78 -4.03
N ASP A 25 -7.50 -6.91 -3.43
CA ASP A 25 -7.26 -5.56 -3.93
C ASP A 25 -6.50 -5.54 -5.26
N ILE A 26 -5.54 -6.46 -5.46
CA ILE A 26 -4.88 -6.66 -6.77
C ILE A 26 -5.91 -7.03 -7.84
N ILE A 27 -6.76 -8.03 -7.58
CA ILE A 27 -7.80 -8.45 -8.53
C ILE A 27 -8.76 -7.29 -8.84
N ASN A 28 -9.26 -6.62 -7.80
CA ASN A 28 -10.15 -5.47 -7.96
C ASN A 28 -9.49 -4.34 -8.76
N GLY A 29 -8.21 -4.07 -8.50
CA GLY A 29 -7.44 -3.10 -9.26
C GLY A 29 -7.39 -3.44 -10.75
N THR A 30 -7.15 -4.72 -11.10
CA THR A 30 -7.05 -5.17 -12.49
C THR A 30 -8.37 -5.02 -13.20
N VAL A 31 -9.46 -5.43 -12.54
CA VAL A 31 -10.82 -5.27 -13.06
C VAL A 31 -11.14 -3.79 -13.31
N ILE A 32 -10.79 -2.89 -12.40
CA ILE A 32 -11.02 -1.45 -12.56
C ILE A 32 -10.25 -0.89 -13.77
N VAL A 33 -8.98 -1.29 -13.97
CA VAL A 33 -8.19 -0.86 -15.13
C VAL A 33 -8.85 -1.33 -16.43
N ILE A 34 -9.25 -2.60 -16.50
CA ILE A 34 -9.90 -3.18 -17.70
C ILE A 34 -11.22 -2.45 -17.99
N ILE A 35 -12.08 -2.25 -16.98
CA ILE A 35 -13.35 -1.53 -17.14
C ILE A 35 -13.11 -0.11 -17.61
N THR A 36 -12.14 0.59 -17.03
CA THR A 36 -11.81 1.98 -17.40
C THR A 36 -11.34 2.07 -18.84
N LEU A 37 -10.48 1.14 -19.29
CA LEU A 37 -10.03 1.06 -20.68
C LEU A 37 -11.18 0.76 -21.64
N ALA A 38 -12.01 -0.25 -21.32
CA ALA A 38 -13.15 -0.63 -22.14
C ALA A 38 -14.15 0.53 -22.29
N PHE A 39 -14.46 1.22 -21.19
CA PHE A 39 -15.37 2.37 -21.20
C PHE A 39 -14.79 3.55 -21.97
N SER A 40 -13.48 3.79 -21.86
CA SER A 40 -12.80 4.85 -22.61
C SER A 40 -12.84 4.61 -24.12
N ILE A 41 -12.58 3.37 -24.55
CA ILE A 41 -12.66 2.97 -25.96
C ILE A 41 -14.11 3.06 -26.46
N ALA A 42 -15.07 2.55 -25.70
CA ALA A 42 -16.48 2.58 -26.06
C ALA A 42 -17.01 4.02 -26.19
N THR A 43 -16.62 4.91 -25.25
CA THR A 43 -17.01 6.32 -25.28
C THR A 43 -16.48 7.01 -26.53
N LEU A 44 -15.19 6.83 -26.86
CA LEU A 44 -14.59 7.39 -28.06
C LEU A 44 -15.26 6.85 -29.33
N TYR A 45 -15.53 5.54 -29.39
CA TYR A 45 -16.22 4.89 -30.51
C TYR A 45 -17.64 5.42 -30.71
N ILE A 46 -18.43 5.56 -29.63
CA ILE A 46 -19.79 6.11 -29.70
C ILE A 46 -19.74 7.56 -30.19
N LEU A 47 -18.81 8.38 -29.68
CA LEU A 47 -18.65 9.77 -30.12
C LEU A 47 -18.30 9.88 -31.61
N THR A 48 -17.45 8.99 -32.13
CA THR A 48 -17.12 8.98 -33.57
C THR A 48 -18.25 8.45 -34.43
N PHE A 49 -18.93 7.38 -33.99
CA PHE A 49 -19.98 6.71 -34.76
C PHE A 49 -21.29 7.49 -34.77
N ALA A 50 -21.64 8.15 -33.67
CA ALA A 50 -22.91 8.85 -33.53
C ALA A 50 -23.04 10.10 -34.41
N ARG A 51 -22.01 10.47 -35.20
CA ARG A 51 -21.97 11.67 -36.08
C ARG A 51 -22.70 12.85 -35.47
N THR A 52 -22.44 13.10 -34.19
CA THR A 52 -22.99 14.27 -33.54
C THR A 52 -22.24 15.47 -34.10
N ASP A 53 -22.94 16.59 -34.37
CA ASP A 53 -22.36 17.88 -34.80
C ASP A 53 -21.52 18.52 -33.67
N ILE A 54 -20.69 17.71 -33.00
CA ILE A 54 -19.74 18.14 -32.00
C ILE A 54 -18.58 18.79 -32.74
N SER A 55 -18.26 20.02 -32.36
CA SER A 55 -17.09 20.71 -32.89
C SER A 55 -15.82 19.88 -32.67
N SER A 56 -14.88 19.93 -33.61
CA SER A 56 -13.58 19.23 -33.50
C SER A 56 -12.83 19.58 -32.21
N ILE A 57 -12.99 20.82 -31.74
CA ILE A 57 -12.42 21.31 -30.48
C ILE A 57 -13.03 20.58 -29.28
N SER A 58 -14.36 20.49 -29.21
CA SER A 58 -15.06 19.78 -28.13
C SER A 58 -14.68 18.30 -28.07
N LEU A 59 -14.53 17.64 -29.23
CA LEU A 59 -14.13 16.25 -29.29
C LEU A 59 -12.68 16.04 -28.78
N SER A 60 -11.77 16.95 -29.13
CA SER A 60 -10.37 16.92 -28.68
C SER A 60 -10.23 17.16 -27.16
N ILE A 61 -11.10 18.00 -26.58
CA ILE A 61 -11.16 18.20 -25.12
C ILE A 61 -11.61 16.92 -24.43
N ILE A 62 -12.68 16.28 -24.92
CA ILE A 62 -13.20 15.04 -24.34
C ILE A 62 -12.13 13.94 -24.41
N GLU A 63 -11.44 13.79 -25.54
CA GLU A 63 -10.33 12.85 -25.70
C GLU A 63 -9.19 13.14 -24.72
N THR A 64 -8.86 14.41 -24.51
CA THR A 64 -7.85 14.83 -23.53
C THR A 64 -8.24 14.43 -22.12
N ILE A 65 -9.50 14.67 -21.72
CA ILE A 65 -10.02 14.32 -20.40
C ILE A 65 -10.01 12.79 -20.20
N ILE A 66 -10.51 12.02 -21.18
CA ILE A 66 -10.51 10.55 -21.14
C ILE A 66 -9.08 10.02 -21.01
N SER A 67 -8.14 10.57 -21.79
CA SER A 67 -6.72 10.19 -21.74
C SER A 67 -6.10 10.46 -20.36
N LEU A 68 -6.45 11.58 -19.71
CA LEU A 68 -5.98 11.89 -18.36
C LEU A 68 -6.57 10.93 -17.32
N ILE A 69 -7.86 10.60 -17.43
CA ILE A 69 -8.53 9.64 -16.54
C ILE A 69 -7.88 8.27 -16.67
N VAL A 70 -7.67 7.78 -17.89
CA VAL A 70 -7.01 6.49 -18.13
C VAL A 70 -5.60 6.48 -17.55
N LEU A 71 -4.81 7.53 -17.82
CA LEU A 71 -3.45 7.63 -17.30
C LEU A 71 -3.42 7.60 -15.76
N TYR A 72 -4.27 8.40 -15.11
CA TYR A 72 -4.37 8.44 -13.66
C TYR A 72 -4.79 7.09 -13.07
N VAL A 73 -5.84 6.47 -13.62
CA VAL A 73 -6.34 5.17 -13.12
C VAL A 73 -5.30 4.08 -13.33
N SER A 74 -4.65 4.02 -14.50
CA SER A 74 -3.62 3.02 -14.78
C SER A 74 -2.43 3.14 -13.85
N ILE A 75 -1.85 4.34 -13.71
CA ILE A 75 -0.66 4.54 -12.86
C ILE A 75 -1.00 4.28 -11.39
N SER A 76 -2.13 4.80 -10.89
CA SER A 76 -2.51 4.62 -9.49
C SER A 76 -2.76 3.14 -9.15
N ARG A 77 -3.48 2.42 -10.01
CA ARG A 77 -3.77 1.00 -9.79
C ARG A 77 -2.53 0.13 -9.91
N LEU A 78 -1.63 0.41 -10.86
CA LEU A 78 -0.36 -0.31 -10.96
C LEU A 78 0.53 -0.09 -9.72
N ALA A 79 0.64 1.15 -9.24
CA ALA A 79 1.41 1.45 -8.03
C ALA A 79 0.84 0.76 -6.78
N LEU A 80 -0.50 0.72 -6.66
CA LEU A 80 -1.18 -0.01 -5.58
C LEU A 80 -0.95 -1.53 -5.68
N MET A 81 -1.06 -2.12 -6.87
CA MET A 81 -0.77 -3.54 -7.07
C MET A 81 0.67 -3.90 -6.72
N PHE A 82 1.62 -3.02 -7.06
CA PHE A 82 3.03 -3.20 -6.72
C PHE A 82 3.21 -3.21 -5.20
N TRP A 83 2.58 -2.25 -4.50
CA TRP A 83 2.59 -2.21 -3.04
C TRP A 83 1.95 -3.46 -2.40
N ASP A 84 0.79 -3.88 -2.90
CA ASP A 84 0.09 -5.06 -2.39
C ASP A 84 0.90 -6.35 -2.65
N SER A 85 1.57 -6.43 -3.80
CA SER A 85 2.50 -7.53 -4.12
C SER A 85 3.71 -7.54 -3.18
N TRP A 86 4.29 -6.37 -2.89
CA TRP A 86 5.39 -6.23 -1.93
C TRP A 86 4.99 -6.70 -0.53
N ARG A 87 3.76 -6.41 -0.08
CA ARG A 87 3.27 -6.91 1.21
C ARG A 87 3.14 -8.43 1.22
N ILE A 88 2.66 -9.02 0.14
CA ILE A 88 2.52 -10.48 0.05
C ILE A 88 3.89 -11.17 0.17
N THR A 89 4.92 -10.62 -0.49
CA THR A 89 6.28 -11.21 -0.49
C THR A 89 7.12 -10.83 0.72
N GLY A 90 6.88 -9.67 1.33
CA GLY A 90 7.63 -9.17 2.48
C GLY A 90 7.28 -9.83 3.81
N TYR A 91 6.11 -10.47 3.92
CA TYR A 91 5.74 -11.26 5.09
C TYR A 91 6.10 -12.74 4.89
N PRO A 92 6.56 -13.46 5.93
CA PRO A 92 6.96 -14.86 5.78
C PRO A 92 5.81 -15.71 5.24
N ALA A 93 6.09 -16.58 4.26
CA ALA A 93 5.12 -17.52 3.72
C ALA A 93 4.83 -18.62 4.76
N PHE A 94 3.73 -18.49 5.50
CA PHE A 94 3.35 -19.49 6.50
C PHE A 94 2.45 -20.58 5.91
N SER A 95 2.81 -21.84 6.19
CA SER A 95 2.05 -23.04 5.80
C SER A 95 0.56 -22.94 6.19
N LEU A 96 -0.32 -23.16 5.22
CA LEU A 96 -1.77 -22.98 5.34
C LEU A 96 -2.48 -24.02 6.23
N LYS A 97 -1.81 -25.09 6.66
CA LYS A 97 -2.51 -26.30 7.13
C LYS A 97 -3.07 -26.25 8.55
N ASP A 98 -2.55 -25.41 9.46
CA ASP A 98 -2.87 -25.60 10.89
C ASP A 98 -3.60 -24.45 11.61
N MET A 99 -4.20 -23.48 10.92
CA MET A 99 -4.90 -22.39 11.63
C MET A 99 -6.31 -22.13 11.11
N ASN A 100 -7.27 -22.73 11.81
CA ASN A 100 -8.71 -22.53 11.64
C ASN A 100 -9.28 -21.39 12.51
N ASN A 101 -8.44 -20.60 13.20
CA ASN A 101 -8.93 -19.60 14.13
C ASN A 101 -9.12 -18.23 13.46
N ARG A 102 -10.38 -17.78 13.41
CA ARG A 102 -10.81 -16.41 13.05
C ARG A 102 -10.43 -15.35 14.10
N SER A 103 -9.58 -15.69 15.07
CA SER A 103 -9.15 -14.74 16.08
C SER A 103 -8.09 -13.83 15.46
N HIS A 104 -8.28 -12.52 15.55
CA HIS A 104 -7.35 -11.53 15.04
C HIS A 104 -6.89 -10.65 16.20
N ASP A 105 -5.64 -10.21 16.16
CA ASP A 105 -5.20 -9.12 17.03
C ASP A 105 -5.74 -7.80 16.47
N ALA A 106 -6.77 -7.27 17.13
CA ALA A 106 -7.45 -6.04 16.74
C ALA A 106 -6.52 -4.81 16.77
N LYS A 107 -5.52 -4.80 17.66
CA LYS A 107 -4.56 -3.70 17.78
C LYS A 107 -3.62 -3.70 16.58
N LEU A 108 -3.01 -4.85 16.29
CA LEU A 108 -2.11 -5.01 15.14
C LEU A 108 -2.84 -4.79 13.81
N TYR A 109 -4.04 -5.35 13.66
CA TYR A 109 -4.86 -5.15 12.47
C TYR A 109 -5.20 -3.66 12.26
N GLY A 110 -5.52 -2.94 13.34
CA GLY A 110 -5.77 -1.51 13.30
C GLY A 110 -4.55 -0.69 12.86
N LEU A 111 -3.34 -1.07 13.29
CA LEU A 111 -2.10 -0.43 12.86
C LEU A 111 -1.81 -0.68 11.38
N LEU A 112 -1.87 -1.94 10.93
CA LEU A 112 -1.66 -2.32 9.53
C LEU A 112 -2.68 -1.65 8.59
N LYS A 113 -3.93 -1.48 9.04
CA LYS A 113 -4.96 -0.77 8.26
C LYS A 113 -4.70 0.74 8.17
N ARG A 114 -4.12 1.37 9.21
CA ARG A 114 -3.72 2.79 9.16
C ARG A 114 -2.52 2.99 8.23
N GLU A 115 -1.59 2.04 8.22
CA GLU A 115 -0.43 2.06 7.32
C GLU A 115 -0.92 2.01 5.88
N ASP A 116 -1.76 1.03 5.58
CA ASP A 116 -2.41 0.86 4.28
C ASP A 116 -3.10 2.14 3.81
N LYS A 117 -3.95 2.75 4.65
CA LYS A 117 -4.64 3.99 4.31
C LYS A 117 -3.67 5.14 4.00
N THR A 118 -2.58 5.23 4.75
CA THR A 118 -1.56 6.29 4.57
C THR A 118 -0.78 6.07 3.29
N VAL A 119 -0.37 4.84 3.00
CA VAL A 119 0.34 4.49 1.77
C VAL A 119 -0.53 4.72 0.54
N ARG A 120 -1.81 4.31 0.57
CA ARG A 120 -2.74 4.60 -0.53
C ARG A 120 -2.90 6.10 -0.78
N LYS A 121 -2.96 6.91 0.28
CA LYS A 121 -2.99 8.38 0.16
C LYS A 121 -1.72 8.91 -0.53
N ILE A 122 -0.54 8.46 -0.10
CA ILE A 122 0.74 8.87 -0.71
C ILE A 122 0.81 8.47 -2.18
N ILE A 123 0.48 7.21 -2.51
CA ILE A 123 0.50 6.70 -3.89
C ILE A 123 -0.45 7.48 -4.80
N ASN A 124 -1.67 7.77 -4.33
CA ASN A 124 -2.64 8.55 -5.12
C ASN A 124 -2.18 10.00 -5.32
N LEU A 125 -1.59 10.64 -4.31
CA LEU A 125 -1.01 11.98 -4.43
C LEU A 125 0.17 12.01 -5.39
N ALA A 126 1.08 11.03 -5.31
CA ALA A 126 2.20 10.90 -6.22
C ALA A 126 1.72 10.67 -7.66
N THR A 127 0.71 9.80 -7.84
CA THR A 127 0.09 9.56 -9.15
C THR A 127 -0.53 10.82 -9.72
N LEU A 128 -1.28 11.57 -8.91
CA LEU A 128 -1.84 12.86 -9.32
C LEU A 128 -0.74 13.81 -9.78
N SER A 129 0.37 13.90 -9.05
CA SER A 129 1.52 14.70 -9.46
C SER A 129 2.07 14.28 -10.83
N ILE A 130 2.22 12.97 -11.06
CA ILE A 130 2.70 12.43 -12.34
C ILE A 130 1.72 12.76 -13.48
N THR A 131 0.41 12.62 -13.24
CA THR A 131 -0.63 12.96 -14.22
C THR A 131 -0.60 14.46 -14.57
N LEU A 132 -0.41 15.33 -13.58
CA LEU A 132 -0.28 16.77 -13.78
C LEU A 132 1.00 17.13 -14.55
N ILE A 133 2.13 16.49 -14.23
CA ILE A 133 3.39 16.64 -14.98
C ILE A 133 3.17 16.23 -16.44
N TYR A 134 2.53 15.08 -16.68
CA TYR A 134 2.20 14.65 -18.04
C TYR A 134 1.37 15.70 -18.78
N LEU A 135 0.35 16.27 -18.13
CA LEU A 135 -0.47 17.33 -18.73
C LEU A 135 0.35 18.58 -19.06
N GLN A 136 1.24 18.99 -18.17
CA GLN A 136 2.10 20.16 -18.32
C GLN A 136 3.03 20.05 -19.54
N PHE A 137 3.59 18.87 -19.79
CA PHE A 137 4.52 18.62 -20.90
C PHE A 137 3.82 18.11 -22.16
N SER A 138 2.51 17.87 -22.12
CA SER A 138 1.74 17.42 -23.27
C SER A 138 1.24 18.60 -24.09
N SER A 139 1.23 18.46 -25.42
CA SER A 139 0.56 19.42 -26.33
C SER A 139 -0.93 19.58 -26.03
N LYS A 140 -1.52 18.65 -25.27
CA LYS A 140 -2.92 18.67 -24.81
C LYS A 140 -3.24 19.86 -23.90
N ILE A 141 -2.25 20.49 -23.29
CA ILE A 141 -2.49 21.67 -22.45
C ILE A 141 -3.04 22.85 -23.25
N HIS A 142 -2.51 23.08 -24.45
CA HIS A 142 -2.93 24.20 -25.30
C HIS A 142 -4.40 24.06 -25.74
N ILE A 143 -4.87 22.83 -25.92
CA ILE A 143 -6.29 22.54 -26.19
C ILE A 143 -7.14 22.94 -24.98
N LEU A 144 -6.70 22.60 -23.76
CA LEU A 144 -7.44 22.92 -22.53
C LEU A 144 -7.43 24.43 -22.21
N THR A 145 -6.29 25.10 -22.42
CA THR A 145 -6.12 26.53 -22.13
C THR A 145 -6.73 27.43 -23.21
N SER A 146 -7.07 26.91 -24.39
CA SER A 146 -7.72 27.71 -25.45
C SER A 146 -9.20 27.99 -25.18
N VAL A 147 -9.82 27.22 -24.27
CA VAL A 147 -11.24 27.32 -23.90
C VAL A 147 -11.44 28.25 -22.71
N ILE A 148 -10.42 28.36 -21.85
CA ILE A 148 -10.44 29.18 -20.66
C ILE A 148 -9.69 30.47 -21.01
N GLU A 149 -10.24 31.64 -20.72
CA GLU A 149 -9.55 32.94 -20.92
C GLU A 149 -8.40 33.09 -19.92
N ILE A 150 -7.35 32.29 -20.08
CA ILE A 150 -6.18 32.31 -19.21
C ILE A 150 -5.25 33.42 -19.70
N PRO A 151 -4.67 34.24 -18.79
CA PRO A 151 -3.68 35.23 -19.17
C PRO A 151 -2.52 34.64 -19.97
N LYS A 152 -2.04 35.37 -21.00
CA LYS A 152 -0.99 34.92 -21.94
C LYS A 152 0.31 34.39 -21.28
N ILE A 153 0.61 34.86 -20.07
CA ILE A 153 1.76 34.41 -19.27
C ILE A 153 1.67 32.91 -18.95
N PHE A 154 0.47 32.40 -18.66
CA PHE A 154 0.26 30.99 -18.34
C PHE A 154 0.16 30.09 -19.59
N VAL A 155 -0.18 30.68 -20.74
CA VAL A 155 -0.18 29.98 -22.03
C VAL A 155 1.25 29.73 -22.52
N SER A 156 2.16 30.66 -22.23
CA SER A 156 3.58 30.55 -22.55
C SER A 156 4.34 29.66 -21.57
N GLU A 157 3.98 29.69 -20.29
CA GLU A 157 4.59 28.88 -19.24
C GLU A 157 3.53 28.09 -18.46
N PRO A 158 3.11 26.90 -18.98
CA PRO A 158 2.05 26.11 -18.35
C PRO A 158 2.41 25.59 -16.95
N ILE A 159 3.71 25.57 -16.64
CA ILE A 159 4.27 25.19 -15.33
C ILE A 159 3.69 26.06 -14.20
N LEU A 160 3.48 27.35 -14.47
CA LEU A 160 2.99 28.32 -13.47
C LEU A 160 1.55 28.01 -13.02
N ILE A 161 0.75 27.34 -13.87
CA ILE A 161 -0.61 26.92 -13.52
C ILE A 161 -0.59 25.78 -12.49
N PHE A 162 0.34 24.84 -12.63
CA PHE A 162 0.39 23.64 -11.78
C PHE A 162 1.31 23.78 -10.58
N LEU A 163 2.18 24.79 -10.53
CA LEU A 163 3.12 24.99 -9.43
C LEU A 163 2.43 24.99 -8.05
N PRO A 164 1.31 25.71 -7.82
CA PRO A 164 0.63 25.69 -6.53
C PRO A 164 0.12 24.28 -6.16
N LEU A 165 -0.39 23.54 -7.14
CA LEU A 165 -0.87 22.17 -6.95
C LEU A 165 0.27 21.23 -6.58
N HIS A 166 1.41 21.32 -7.28
CA HIS A 166 2.60 20.54 -6.97
C HIS A 166 3.13 20.83 -5.56
N VAL A 167 3.16 22.09 -5.13
CA VAL A 167 3.57 22.47 -3.77
C VAL A 167 2.65 21.85 -2.72
N VAL A 168 1.33 21.93 -2.89
CA VAL A 168 0.36 21.33 -1.97
C VAL A 168 0.50 19.80 -1.91
N ILE A 169 0.70 19.16 -3.05
CA ILE A 169 0.90 17.71 -3.14
C ILE A 169 2.20 17.29 -2.45
N LEU A 170 3.31 17.97 -2.73
CA LEU A 170 4.61 17.68 -2.12
C LEU A 170 4.58 17.87 -0.61
N PHE A 171 3.98 18.95 -0.12
CA PHE A 171 3.83 19.17 1.31
C PHE A 171 2.97 18.09 1.97
N SER A 172 1.88 17.69 1.30
CA SER A 172 1.02 16.60 1.77
C SER A 172 1.76 15.27 1.85
N ILE A 173 2.62 14.94 0.87
CA ILE A 173 3.45 13.73 0.88
C ILE A 173 4.49 13.82 1.99
N ALA A 174 5.24 14.93 2.07
CA ALA A 174 6.28 15.18 3.06
C ALA A 174 5.75 15.06 4.49
N HIS A 175 4.51 15.48 4.75
CA HIS A 175 3.86 15.31 6.05
C HIS A 175 3.51 13.85 6.37
N ASN A 176 3.09 13.05 5.38
CA ASN A 176 2.69 11.67 5.62
C ASN A 176 3.90 10.71 5.79
N ILE A 177 5.09 11.06 5.27
CA ILE A 177 6.28 10.21 5.34
C ILE A 177 6.75 9.96 6.80
N PRO A 178 6.95 10.98 7.67
CA PRO A 178 7.32 10.76 9.06
C PRO A 178 6.27 9.98 9.85
N PHE A 179 4.99 10.25 9.57
CA PHE A 179 3.89 9.51 10.19
C PHE A 179 3.92 8.02 9.81
N LEU A 180 4.21 7.72 8.54
CA LEU A 180 4.37 6.35 8.07
C LEU A 180 5.57 5.66 8.73
N ALA A 181 6.71 6.35 8.84
CA ALA A 181 7.91 5.82 9.49
C ALA A 181 7.65 5.44 10.96
N ALA A 182 7.03 6.34 11.72
CA ALA A 182 6.66 6.08 13.12
C ALA A 182 5.65 4.92 13.26
N LEU A 183 4.71 4.80 12.32
CA LEU A 183 3.75 3.71 12.32
C LEU A 183 4.41 2.37 11.99
N HIS A 184 5.33 2.36 11.02
CA HIS A 184 6.08 1.17 10.63
C HIS A 184 6.95 0.66 11.77
N GLU A 185 7.64 1.55 12.49
CA GLU A 185 8.41 1.21 13.68
C GLU A 185 7.52 0.58 14.78
N LYS A 186 6.33 1.14 14.98
CA LYS A 186 5.35 0.59 15.93
C LYS A 186 4.86 -0.80 15.52
N ILE A 187 4.56 -1.02 14.24
CA ILE A 187 4.17 -2.33 13.72
C ILE A 187 5.30 -3.34 13.91
N LYS A 188 6.54 -2.94 13.60
CA LYS A 188 7.73 -3.76 13.78
C LYS A 188 7.92 -4.13 15.25
N GLY A 189 7.75 -3.20 16.18
CA GLY A 189 7.85 -3.47 17.62
C GLY A 189 6.81 -4.48 18.13
N GLU A 190 5.56 -4.39 17.67
CA GLU A 190 4.51 -5.38 18.00
C GLU A 190 4.82 -6.75 17.38
N LEU A 191 5.38 -6.78 16.16
CA LEU A 191 5.76 -8.01 15.48
C LEU A 191 6.99 -8.67 16.12
N ASP A 192 8.02 -7.91 16.47
CA ASP A 192 9.23 -8.40 17.16
C ASP A 192 8.87 -8.94 18.54
N SER A 193 7.95 -8.30 19.27
CA SER A 193 7.41 -8.80 20.54
C SER A 193 6.73 -10.17 20.37
N ALA A 194 5.99 -10.37 19.28
CA ALA A 194 5.40 -11.66 18.93
C ALA A 194 6.45 -12.69 18.46
N THR A 195 7.56 -12.24 17.87
CA THR A 195 8.62 -13.11 17.34
C THR A 195 9.60 -13.59 18.42
N ILE A 196 9.84 -12.78 19.47
CA ILE A 196 10.61 -13.18 20.66
C ILE A 196 9.91 -14.35 21.39
N LEU A 197 8.57 -14.41 21.33
CA LEU A 197 7.79 -15.55 21.82
C LEU A 197 7.95 -16.81 20.95
N PHE A 198 8.25 -16.65 19.65
CA PHE A 198 8.42 -17.74 18.67
C PHE A 198 9.79 -18.43 18.78
N ARG A 199 10.85 -17.68 19.09
CA ARG A 199 12.21 -18.20 19.27
C ARG A 199 12.60 -18.35 20.73
N GLY A 200 11.69 -18.32 21.67
CA GLY A 200 12.07 -18.55 23.06
C GLY A 200 12.32 -20.04 23.31
N ASN A 201 13.44 -20.40 23.94
CA ASN A 201 13.59 -21.73 24.52
C ASN A 201 12.46 -21.96 25.54
N ILE A 202 11.97 -23.18 25.69
CA ILE A 202 11.02 -23.48 26.76
C ILE A 202 11.86 -23.86 27.97
N CYS A 203 11.62 -23.23 29.13
CA CYS A 203 12.27 -23.63 30.36
C CYS A 203 11.89 -25.09 30.69
N PRO A 204 12.85 -26.02 30.85
CA PRO A 204 12.54 -27.42 31.13
C PRO A 204 11.95 -27.65 32.53
N ILE A 205 12.00 -26.65 33.41
CA ILE A 205 11.52 -26.77 34.81
C ILE A 205 10.10 -26.21 34.98
N CYS A 206 9.84 -25.02 34.43
CA CYS A 206 8.54 -24.35 34.63
C CYS A 206 7.73 -24.20 33.35
N GLU A 207 8.23 -24.75 32.23
CA GLU A 207 7.58 -24.75 30.91
C GLU A 207 7.22 -23.36 30.37
N LYS A 208 7.76 -22.29 30.98
CA LYS A 208 7.60 -20.92 30.50
C LYS A 208 8.60 -20.64 29.38
N VAL A 209 8.14 -19.92 28.38
CA VAL A 209 8.97 -19.47 27.24
C VAL A 209 9.98 -18.43 27.75
N ILE A 210 11.25 -18.66 27.46
CA ILE A 210 12.38 -17.84 27.86
C ILE A 210 13.14 -17.30 26.64
N PRO A 211 13.78 -16.13 26.70
CA PRO A 211 14.57 -15.61 25.58
C PRO A 211 15.68 -16.58 25.15
N ASN A 212 15.98 -16.65 23.86
CA ASN A 212 16.92 -17.63 23.27
C ASN A 212 18.39 -17.52 23.74
N ARG A 213 18.72 -16.59 24.64
CA ARG A 213 20.06 -16.36 25.21
C ARG A 213 20.05 -16.24 26.74
N SER A 214 18.95 -16.61 27.41
CA SER A 214 18.89 -16.52 28.86
C SER A 214 19.50 -17.76 29.51
N VAL A 215 20.62 -17.57 30.21
CA VAL A 215 21.28 -18.60 31.03
C VAL A 215 20.40 -19.01 32.22
N HIS A 216 19.52 -18.12 32.68
CA HIS A 216 18.56 -18.39 33.75
C HIS A 216 17.13 -18.11 33.30
N CYS A 217 16.20 -18.97 33.72
CA CYS A 217 14.78 -18.71 33.56
C CYS A 217 14.36 -17.53 34.45
N PRO A 218 13.81 -16.44 33.91
CA PRO A 218 13.40 -15.27 34.68
C PRO A 218 12.19 -15.52 35.60
N TYR A 219 11.55 -16.69 35.47
CA TYR A 219 10.34 -17.01 36.24
C TYR A 219 10.57 -17.98 37.40
N CYS A 220 11.50 -18.92 37.25
CA CYS A 220 11.78 -19.93 38.28
C CYS A 220 13.25 -19.97 38.71
N GLY A 221 14.13 -19.14 38.13
CA GLY A 221 15.55 -19.10 38.45
C GLY A 221 16.38 -20.27 37.91
N ALA A 222 15.75 -21.25 37.24
CA ALA A 222 16.42 -22.43 36.70
C ALA A 222 17.54 -22.07 35.72
N CYS A 223 18.72 -22.66 35.87
CA CYS A 223 19.82 -22.53 34.91
C CYS A 223 19.51 -23.38 33.67
N ILE A 224 19.50 -22.75 32.50
CA ILE A 224 19.21 -23.36 31.21
C ILE A 224 20.53 -23.39 30.45
N LYS A 225 21.22 -24.54 30.51
CA LYS A 225 22.48 -24.75 29.78
C LYS A 225 22.20 -24.63 28.28
N GLU A 226 23.01 -23.84 27.59
CA GLU A 226 23.00 -23.79 26.13
C GLU A 226 23.27 -25.21 25.61
N ALA A 227 22.35 -25.74 24.79
CA ALA A 227 22.55 -26.98 24.06
C ALA A 227 23.56 -26.71 22.94
N GLY A 228 24.84 -26.65 23.28
CA GLY A 228 25.87 -26.27 22.32
C GLY A 228 27.26 -26.13 22.93
N GLU A 229 27.72 -27.07 23.76
CA GLU A 229 29.15 -27.42 23.87
C GLU A 229 29.38 -28.66 24.76
N ALA A 230 30.22 -29.58 24.25
CA ALA A 230 30.73 -30.86 24.79
C ALA A 230 29.73 -32.05 24.81
N SER A 231 29.98 -33.17 24.15
CA SER A 231 31.26 -33.89 24.03
C SER A 231 31.47 -34.56 22.66
N VAL A 232 32.44 -34.09 21.89
CA VAL A 232 33.21 -34.98 21.01
C VAL A 232 34.24 -35.67 21.92
N LYS A 233 34.11 -36.98 22.06
CA LYS A 233 35.21 -37.86 22.46
C LYS A 233 35.90 -38.33 21.19
#